data_AF-A0A6I0DLV2-F1
#
_entry.id   AF-A0A6I0DLV2-F1
#
_cell.length_a   1.000
_cell.length_b   1.000
_cell.length_c   1.000
_cell.angle_alpha   90.00
_cell.angle_beta   90.00
_cell.angle_gamma   90.00
#
_symmetry.space_group_name_H-M   'P 1'
#
loop_
_entity.id
_entity.type
_entity.pdbx_description
1 polymer ?
#
loop_
_entity_poly.entity_id
_entity_poly.type
_entity_poly.pdbx_seq_one_letter_code
_entity_poly.pdbx_strand_id
1 'polypeptide(L)'
;MSRKTALPAEKARETLIELKDAGVYRDGRWLVRNVDLSVERGEIVTLIGPNGAGKSTAAKMALRILKPDEGSVIHAPGLRIGYVPQKINIDRTLPLSVERLMTLTGPLSREDTETALEVVGIPHLAKAEIANLSGGEFQRALMARALARKPDLMVLDEPVQGVDFSGEAALYELIAKLRDDTGCGVLLISHDLHLVMAATDRVICLNGHVCCSGTPRDVTASPEYMRLFGSRAVGPLAVYEHHHDHTHLPDGRVLHADGSVTDHCHADDGHHHDHEHGHDHEHHHHEGSAPRA
;
A
#
# COMPACT_ATOMS: atom_id res chain seq x y z
N MET A 1 -11.01 21.00 -42.36
CA MET A 1 -10.01 21.55 -41.43
C MET A 1 -10.59 21.50 -40.03
N SER A 2 -10.42 20.36 -39.36
CA SER A 2 -11.04 20.11 -38.05
C SER A 2 -10.18 20.68 -36.94
N ARG A 3 -10.76 21.56 -36.13
CA ARG A 3 -10.13 22.18 -34.95
C ARG A 3 -9.85 21.08 -33.93
N LYS A 4 -8.57 20.82 -33.64
CA LYS A 4 -8.16 20.04 -32.46
C LYS A 4 -8.48 20.87 -31.23
N THR A 5 -9.50 20.45 -30.50
CA THR A 5 -9.85 20.94 -29.17
C THR A 5 -8.69 20.64 -28.22
N ALA A 6 -8.07 21.68 -27.67
CA ALA A 6 -7.03 21.55 -26.65
C ALA A 6 -7.66 20.97 -25.37
N LEU A 7 -6.97 19.99 -24.76
CA LEU A 7 -7.28 19.47 -23.43
C LEU A 7 -7.21 20.62 -22.40
N PRO A 8 -8.10 20.68 -21.40
CA PRO A 8 -8.09 21.73 -20.40
C PRO A 8 -6.81 21.67 -19.56
N ALA A 9 -6.15 22.82 -19.37
CA ALA A 9 -4.96 22.94 -18.52
C ALA A 9 -5.28 22.52 -17.08
N GLU A 10 -4.58 21.50 -16.58
CA GLU A 10 -4.61 21.09 -15.17
C GLU A 10 -4.30 22.30 -14.28
N LYS A 11 -5.18 22.60 -13.31
CA LYS A 11 -4.88 23.60 -12.28
C LYS A 11 -3.63 23.14 -11.52
N ALA A 12 -2.57 23.94 -11.56
CA ALA A 12 -1.37 23.71 -10.77
C ALA A 12 -1.76 23.62 -9.28
N ARG A 13 -1.55 22.45 -8.67
CA ARG A 13 -1.79 22.24 -7.24
C ARG A 13 -0.63 22.85 -6.44
N GLU A 14 -0.90 23.27 -5.22
CA GLU A 14 0.13 23.81 -4.32
C GLU A 14 1.09 22.68 -3.91
N THR A 15 2.39 22.85 -4.15
CA THR A 15 3.42 21.92 -3.68
C THR A 15 3.63 22.08 -2.19
N LEU A 16 3.38 21.02 -1.42
CA LEU A 16 3.52 21.02 0.05
C LEU A 16 4.96 20.75 0.48
N ILE A 17 5.59 19.74 -0.13
CA ILE A 17 6.98 19.39 0.10
C ILE A 17 7.69 19.10 -1.21
N GLU A 18 8.99 19.42 -1.25
CA GLU A 18 9.84 19.17 -2.40
C GLU A 18 11.25 18.82 -1.93
N LEU A 19 11.76 17.67 -2.37
CA LEU A 19 13.13 17.23 -2.25
C LEU A 19 13.77 17.37 -3.62
N LYS A 20 14.93 18.02 -3.69
CA LYS A 20 15.73 18.18 -4.93
C LYS A 20 17.11 17.63 -4.72
N ASP A 21 17.50 16.67 -5.56
CA ASP A 21 18.81 16.02 -5.53
C ASP A 21 19.22 15.54 -4.13
N ALA A 22 18.23 15.17 -3.30
CA ALA A 22 18.46 14.98 -1.87
C ALA A 22 19.21 13.66 -1.60
N GLY A 23 20.19 13.70 -0.69
CA GLY A 23 20.99 12.53 -0.34
C GLY A 23 21.40 12.48 1.12
N VAL A 24 21.58 11.26 1.65
CA VAL A 24 22.11 10.99 2.99
C VAL A 24 23.24 9.97 2.93
N TYR A 25 24.38 10.34 3.51
CA TYR A 25 25.58 9.53 3.62
C TYR A 25 25.88 9.21 5.09
N ARG A 26 25.95 7.92 5.44
CA ARG A 26 26.26 7.46 6.80
C ARG A 26 27.17 6.25 6.75
N ASP A 27 28.08 6.14 7.71
CA ASP A 27 28.95 4.97 7.91
C ASP A 27 29.67 4.51 6.61
N GLY A 28 30.16 5.46 5.82
CA GLY A 28 30.90 5.16 4.59
C GLY A 28 30.04 4.79 3.38
N ARG A 29 28.70 4.87 3.46
CA ARG A 29 27.79 4.54 2.35
C ARG A 29 26.65 5.55 2.18
N TRP A 30 26.18 5.68 0.95
CA TRP A 30 24.92 6.38 0.67
C TRP A 30 23.75 5.52 1.12
N LEU A 31 22.91 6.06 2.00
CA LEU A 31 21.63 5.45 2.35
C LEU A 31 20.60 5.73 1.27
N VAL A 32 20.61 6.97 0.76
CA VAL A 32 19.89 7.42 -0.43
C VAL A 32 20.69 8.56 -1.08
N ARG A 33 20.59 8.74 -2.39
CA ARG A 33 21.21 9.84 -3.14
C ARG A 33 20.36 10.18 -4.37
N ASN A 34 20.39 11.44 -4.81
CA ASN A 34 19.67 11.89 -6.00
C ASN A 34 18.17 11.59 -5.92
N VAL A 35 17.57 11.96 -4.77
CA VAL A 35 16.14 11.78 -4.53
C VAL A 35 15.39 13.06 -4.85
N ASP A 36 14.68 13.04 -5.96
CA ASP A 36 13.67 14.03 -6.33
C ASP A 36 12.29 13.51 -5.95
N LEU A 37 11.61 14.25 -5.08
CA LEU A 37 10.27 13.88 -4.60
C LEU A 37 9.50 15.15 -4.31
N SER A 38 8.30 15.26 -4.85
CA SER A 38 7.35 16.30 -4.45
C SER A 38 6.05 15.67 -3.99
N VAL A 39 5.29 16.40 -3.18
CA VAL A 39 3.90 16.05 -2.85
C VAL A 39 3.07 17.30 -2.94
N GLU A 40 2.01 17.23 -3.72
CA GLU A 40 1.06 18.32 -3.91
C GLU A 40 -0.14 18.19 -2.97
N ARG A 41 -0.83 19.31 -2.74
CA ARG A 41 -2.07 19.32 -1.96
C ARG A 41 -3.13 18.47 -2.65
N GLY A 42 -3.77 17.58 -1.88
CA GLY A 42 -4.79 16.66 -2.40
C GLY A 42 -4.24 15.57 -3.32
N GLU A 43 -2.93 15.33 -3.34
CA GLU A 43 -2.29 14.22 -4.05
C GLU A 43 -1.89 13.12 -3.07
N ILE A 44 -2.08 11.86 -3.46
CA ILE A 44 -1.50 10.69 -2.81
C ILE A 44 -0.28 10.27 -3.60
N VAL A 45 0.90 10.45 -3.01
CA VAL A 45 2.19 10.01 -3.54
C VAL A 45 2.65 8.81 -2.74
N THR A 46 2.91 7.69 -3.40
CA THR A 46 3.40 6.48 -2.73
C THR A 46 4.85 6.17 -3.09
N LEU A 47 5.69 6.07 -2.05
CA LEU A 47 7.08 5.65 -2.14
C LEU A 47 7.17 4.13 -1.95
N ILE A 48 7.51 3.41 -3.02
CA ILE A 48 7.67 1.95 -3.04
C ILE A 48 9.14 1.55 -3.19
N GLY A 49 9.47 0.34 -2.72
CA GLY A 49 10.84 -0.19 -2.81
C GLY A 49 11.06 -1.36 -1.86
N PRO A 50 12.10 -2.19 -2.10
CA PRO A 50 12.42 -3.30 -1.21
C PRO A 50 12.83 -2.82 0.20
N ASN A 51 12.93 -3.76 1.13
CA ASN A 51 13.45 -3.47 2.47
C ASN A 51 14.90 -3.00 2.36
N GLY A 52 15.26 -1.93 3.08
CA GLY A 52 16.59 -1.32 2.99
C GLY A 52 16.80 -0.38 1.80
N ALA A 53 15.81 -0.17 0.94
CA ALA A 53 15.89 0.76 -0.19
C ALA A 53 16.05 2.25 0.19
N GLY A 54 15.92 2.59 1.48
CA GLY A 54 16.03 3.96 1.97
C GLY A 54 14.70 4.73 2.06
N LYS A 55 13.54 4.05 1.96
CA LYS A 55 12.21 4.69 1.99
C LYS A 55 11.98 5.55 3.23
N SER A 56 12.17 4.98 4.42
CA SER A 56 12.05 5.72 5.68
C SER A 56 13.13 6.81 5.82
N THR A 57 14.29 6.68 5.16
CA THR A 57 15.32 7.72 5.12
C THR A 57 14.83 8.91 4.28
N ALA A 58 14.28 8.66 3.10
CA ALA A 58 13.66 9.69 2.24
C ALA A 58 12.47 10.36 2.95
N ALA A 59 11.63 9.59 3.64
CA ALA A 59 10.54 10.12 4.45
C ALA A 59 11.04 11.03 5.59
N LYS A 60 12.08 10.60 6.32
CA LYS A 60 12.67 11.43 7.39
C LYS A 60 13.32 12.71 6.85
N MET A 61 13.89 12.68 5.64
CA MET A 61 14.32 13.89 4.94
C MET A 61 13.15 14.80 4.61
N ALA A 62 12.08 14.25 4.02
CA ALA A 62 10.86 14.97 3.70
C ALA A 62 10.23 15.63 4.94
N LEU A 63 10.31 14.98 6.09
CA LEU A 63 9.84 15.49 7.38
C LEU A 63 10.81 16.48 8.06
N ARG A 64 11.99 16.73 7.48
CA ARG A 64 13.11 17.48 8.10
C ARG A 64 13.56 16.93 9.46
N ILE A 65 13.24 15.65 9.76
CA ILE A 65 13.78 14.92 10.90
C ILE A 65 15.25 14.59 10.65
N LEU A 66 15.61 14.32 9.40
CA LEU A 66 16.96 14.03 8.96
C LEU A 66 17.41 15.07 7.93
N LYS A 67 18.45 15.84 8.25
CA LYS A 67 19.01 16.81 7.30
C LYS A 67 19.74 16.06 6.16
N PRO A 68 19.50 16.43 4.89
CA PRO A 68 20.26 15.87 3.78
C PRO A 68 21.72 16.35 3.83
N ASP A 69 22.64 15.50 3.38
CA ASP A 69 24.05 15.82 3.17
C ASP A 69 24.29 16.45 1.77
N GLU A 70 23.43 16.13 0.80
CA GLU A 70 23.38 16.71 -0.56
C GLU A 70 21.96 17.12 -0.92
N GLY A 71 21.78 18.14 -1.75
CA GLY A 71 20.47 18.60 -2.21
C GLY A 71 19.72 19.49 -1.20
N SER A 72 18.41 19.62 -1.38
CA SER A 72 17.57 20.51 -0.55
C SER A 72 16.19 19.92 -0.25
N VAL A 73 15.59 20.39 0.87
CA VAL A 73 14.21 20.07 1.26
C VAL A 73 13.43 21.36 1.50
N ILE A 74 12.43 21.60 0.68
CA ILE A 74 11.56 22.78 0.70
C ILE A 74 10.19 22.36 1.25
N HIS A 75 9.67 23.14 2.19
CA HIS A 75 8.31 23.01 2.72
C HIS A 75 7.52 24.26 2.37
N ALA A 76 6.24 24.11 2.07
CA ALA A 76 5.31 25.23 2.00
C ALA A 76 5.32 26.02 3.34
N PRO A 77 5.18 27.35 3.30
CA PRO A 77 5.10 28.16 4.52
C PRO A 77 3.93 27.73 5.41
N GLY A 78 4.17 27.53 6.70
CA GLY A 78 3.12 27.16 7.66
C GLY A 78 2.61 25.72 7.54
N LEU A 79 3.29 24.85 6.77
CA LEU A 79 2.91 23.46 6.55
C LEU A 79 2.73 22.70 7.87
N ARG A 80 1.53 22.15 8.09
CA ARG A 80 1.26 21.22 9.21
C ARG A 80 1.39 19.79 8.72
N ILE A 81 2.25 19.01 9.36
CA ILE A 81 2.49 17.62 8.99
C ILE A 81 1.98 16.68 10.07
N GLY A 82 1.14 15.72 9.69
CA GLY A 82 0.78 14.56 10.50
C GLY A 82 1.67 13.38 10.12
N TYR A 83 2.38 12.78 11.08
CA TYR A 83 3.25 11.64 10.82
C TYR A 83 2.81 10.39 11.60
N VAL A 84 2.64 9.28 10.88
CA VAL A 84 2.39 7.95 11.42
C VAL A 84 3.61 7.08 11.13
N PRO A 85 4.44 6.77 12.15
CA PRO A 85 5.64 5.96 11.95
C PRO A 85 5.34 4.46 11.82
N GLN A 86 6.25 3.75 11.15
CA GLN A 86 6.18 2.28 10.97
C GLN A 86 6.06 1.51 12.29
N LYS A 87 6.86 1.87 13.29
CA LYS A 87 6.82 1.24 14.62
C LYS A 87 6.88 2.27 15.72
N ILE A 88 6.02 2.09 16.71
CA ILE A 88 6.10 2.75 18.00
C ILE A 88 6.25 1.66 19.06
N ASN A 89 7.41 1.63 19.71
CA ASN A 89 7.61 0.76 20.86
C ASN A 89 6.98 1.43 22.07
N ILE A 90 5.72 1.08 22.35
CA ILE A 90 5.04 1.45 23.59
C ILE A 90 5.17 0.26 24.52
N ASP A 91 5.71 0.51 25.72
CA ASP A 91 5.73 -0.50 26.77
C ASP A 91 4.28 -0.83 27.17
N ARG A 92 3.89 -2.10 26.98
CA ARG A 92 2.52 -2.57 27.26
C ARG A 92 2.15 -2.54 28.74
N THR A 93 3.12 -2.33 29.62
CA THR A 93 2.88 -2.14 31.05
C THR A 93 2.38 -0.73 31.40
N LEU A 94 2.50 0.23 30.47
CA LEU A 94 2.00 1.60 30.67
C LEU A 94 0.47 1.63 30.51
N PRO A 95 -0.29 2.07 31.53
CA PRO A 95 -1.73 2.31 31.40
C PRO A 95 -1.91 3.58 30.56
N LEU A 96 -2.06 3.39 29.25
CA LEU A 96 -2.17 4.44 28.26
C LEU A 96 -3.41 4.18 27.42
N SER A 97 -4.45 4.98 27.66
CA SER A 97 -5.67 4.96 26.86
C SER A 97 -5.50 5.65 25.51
N VAL A 98 -6.44 5.40 24.58
CA VAL A 98 -6.50 6.10 23.30
C VAL A 98 -6.65 7.62 23.48
N GLU A 99 -7.57 8.09 24.34
CA GLU A 99 -7.70 9.52 24.66
C GLU A 99 -6.38 10.13 25.14
N ARG A 100 -5.62 9.37 25.95
CA ARG A 100 -4.32 9.84 26.43
C ARG A 100 -3.27 9.85 25.32
N LEU A 101 -3.28 8.86 24.43
CA LEU A 101 -2.44 8.83 23.22
C LEU A 101 -2.60 10.09 22.37
N MET A 102 -3.86 10.52 22.18
CA MET A 102 -4.24 11.66 21.35
C MET A 102 -3.64 12.98 21.87
N THR A 103 -3.45 13.09 23.19
CA THR A 103 -2.96 14.30 23.85
C THR A 103 -1.46 14.28 24.21
N LEU A 104 -0.73 13.19 23.91
CA LEU A 104 0.69 13.05 24.29
C LEU A 104 1.60 14.14 23.71
N THR A 105 1.36 14.59 22.48
CA THR A 105 2.24 15.53 21.76
C THR A 105 1.78 16.98 21.86
N GLY A 106 0.77 17.26 22.70
CA GLY A 106 0.21 18.60 22.90
C GLY A 106 -1.30 18.56 23.10
N PRO A 107 -1.88 19.64 23.63
CA PRO A 107 -3.31 19.71 23.93
C PRO A 107 -4.15 19.51 22.67
N LEU A 108 -5.30 18.86 22.84
CA LEU A 108 -6.31 18.64 21.83
C LEU A 108 -7.67 18.84 22.47
N SER A 109 -8.60 19.48 21.77
CA SER A 109 -9.95 19.65 22.29
C SER A 109 -10.66 18.29 22.31
N ARG A 110 -11.66 18.15 23.21
CA ARG A 110 -12.48 16.94 23.25
C ARG A 110 -13.21 16.71 21.92
N GLU A 111 -13.72 17.79 21.33
CA GLU A 111 -14.40 17.79 20.04
C GLU A 111 -13.47 17.29 18.92
N ASP A 112 -12.26 17.85 18.78
CA ASP A 112 -11.30 17.39 17.76
C ASP A 112 -10.89 15.92 17.98
N THR A 113 -10.83 15.47 19.23
CA THR A 113 -10.54 14.06 19.57
C THR A 113 -11.67 13.15 19.11
N GLU A 114 -12.91 13.48 19.46
CA GLU A 114 -14.10 12.70 19.10
C GLU A 114 -14.28 12.66 17.58
N THR A 115 -14.19 13.81 16.90
CA THR A 115 -14.26 13.89 15.43
C THR A 115 -13.17 13.05 14.76
N ALA A 116 -11.92 13.11 15.24
CA ALA A 116 -10.86 12.33 14.64
C ALA A 116 -11.06 10.82 14.82
N LEU A 117 -11.55 10.37 15.98
CA LEU A 117 -11.86 8.97 16.24
C LEU A 117 -13.06 8.47 15.44
N GLU A 118 -14.07 9.33 15.22
CA GLU A 118 -15.20 9.04 14.33
C GLU A 118 -14.76 8.84 12.89
N VAL A 119 -13.91 9.75 12.38
CA VAL A 119 -13.39 9.70 11.01
C VAL A 119 -12.67 8.37 10.73
N VAL A 120 -11.88 7.87 11.68
CA VAL A 120 -11.17 6.59 11.53
C VAL A 120 -12.01 5.36 11.93
N GLY A 121 -13.24 5.55 12.42
CA GLY A 121 -14.18 4.48 12.75
C GLY A 121 -13.99 3.80 14.10
N ILE A 122 -13.29 4.42 15.06
CA ILE A 122 -13.05 3.85 16.41
C ILE A 122 -13.46 4.75 17.60
N PRO A 123 -14.61 5.47 17.57
CA PRO A 123 -15.01 6.33 18.68
C PRO A 123 -15.25 5.55 19.99
N HIS A 124 -15.69 4.29 19.89
CA HIS A 124 -15.95 3.42 21.03
C HIS A 124 -14.67 2.99 21.79
N LEU A 125 -13.49 3.15 21.18
CA LEU A 125 -12.20 2.79 21.77
C LEU A 125 -11.51 3.95 22.49
N ALA A 126 -12.14 5.13 22.58
CA ALA A 126 -11.55 6.32 23.20
C ALA A 126 -10.95 6.05 24.61
N LYS A 127 -11.64 5.24 25.41
CA LYS A 127 -11.21 4.87 26.78
C LYS A 127 -10.49 3.54 26.86
N ALA A 128 -10.33 2.82 25.74
CA ALA A 128 -9.64 1.55 25.72
C ALA A 128 -8.14 1.75 25.93
N GLU A 129 -7.51 0.81 26.62
CA GLU A 129 -6.06 0.75 26.78
C GLU A 129 -5.41 0.33 25.46
N ILE A 130 -4.35 1.02 25.05
CA ILE A 130 -3.63 0.71 23.80
C ILE A 130 -3.13 -0.72 23.77
N ALA A 131 -2.72 -1.27 24.92
CA ALA A 131 -2.22 -2.63 25.04
C ALA A 131 -3.25 -3.70 24.61
N ASN A 132 -4.54 -3.36 24.63
CA ASN A 132 -5.64 -4.25 24.28
C ASN A 132 -6.14 -4.08 22.84
N LEU A 133 -5.61 -3.12 22.08
CA LEU A 133 -6.01 -2.89 20.70
C LEU A 133 -5.39 -3.93 19.76
N SER A 134 -6.16 -4.35 18.76
CA SER A 134 -5.62 -5.04 17.60
C SER A 134 -4.65 -4.15 16.82
N GLY A 135 -3.84 -4.74 15.92
CA GLY A 135 -2.92 -3.99 15.06
C GLY A 135 -3.64 -2.92 14.23
N GLY A 136 -4.79 -3.27 13.64
CA GLY A 136 -5.60 -2.34 12.84
C GLY A 136 -6.23 -1.20 13.66
N GLU A 137 -6.75 -1.50 14.85
CA GLU A 137 -7.29 -0.47 15.75
C GLU A 137 -6.20 0.47 16.25
N PHE A 138 -5.02 -0.05 16.58
CA PHE A 138 -3.89 0.76 16.97
C PHE A 138 -3.44 1.69 15.84
N GLN A 139 -3.37 1.20 14.60
CA GLN A 139 -3.05 2.02 13.44
C GLN A 139 -4.10 3.11 13.20
N ARG A 140 -5.40 2.79 13.31
CA ARG A 140 -6.48 3.78 13.25
C ARG A 140 -6.35 4.84 14.34
N ALA A 141 -5.97 4.47 15.56
CA ALA A 141 -5.72 5.42 16.65
C ALA A 141 -4.53 6.36 16.35
N LEU A 142 -3.45 5.84 15.74
CA LEU A 142 -2.32 6.67 15.31
C LEU A 142 -2.70 7.63 14.17
N MET A 143 -3.49 7.17 13.20
CA MET A 143 -4.04 8.01 12.15
C MET A 143 -4.96 9.09 12.70
N ALA A 144 -5.87 8.74 13.62
CA ALA A 144 -6.75 9.69 14.31
C ALA A 144 -5.93 10.79 14.97
N ARG A 145 -4.86 10.42 15.69
CA ARG A 145 -3.97 11.39 16.34
C ARG A 145 -3.29 12.33 15.35
N ALA A 146 -2.85 11.82 14.21
CA ALA A 146 -2.25 12.63 13.16
C ALA A 146 -3.28 13.59 12.54
N LEU A 147 -4.49 13.09 12.28
CA LEU A 147 -5.60 13.84 11.68
C LEU A 147 -6.19 14.92 12.58
N ALA A 148 -6.27 14.67 13.89
CA ALA A 148 -6.89 15.59 14.83
C ALA A 148 -6.24 16.99 14.84
N ARG A 149 -4.98 17.07 14.39
CA ARG A 149 -4.23 18.34 14.25
C ARG A 149 -4.47 19.06 12.92
N LYS A 150 -5.40 18.55 12.08
CA LYS A 150 -5.80 19.10 10.78
C LYS A 150 -4.57 19.33 9.87
N PRO A 151 -3.80 18.27 9.55
CA PRO A 151 -2.58 18.39 8.76
C PRO A 151 -2.87 18.82 7.33
N ASP A 152 -1.92 19.53 6.73
CA ASP A 152 -1.89 19.82 5.29
C ASP A 152 -1.24 18.68 4.50
N LEU A 153 -0.30 17.96 5.14
CA LEU A 153 0.36 16.76 4.63
C LEU A 153 0.30 15.63 5.68
N MET A 154 -0.12 14.45 5.27
CA MET A 154 0.04 13.22 6.04
C MET A 154 1.20 12.39 5.50
N VAL A 155 2.08 11.94 6.39
CA VAL A 155 3.14 10.99 6.06
C VAL A 155 2.88 9.68 6.79
N LEU A 156 2.70 8.60 6.04
CA LEU A 156 2.33 7.28 6.53
C LEU A 156 3.44 6.28 6.21
N ASP A 157 4.21 5.89 7.22
CA ASP A 157 5.31 4.92 7.05
C ASP A 157 4.81 3.50 7.32
N GLU A 158 4.52 2.72 6.27
CA GLU A 158 3.94 1.37 6.32
C GLU A 158 2.73 1.24 7.28
N PRO A 159 1.64 2.00 7.04
CA PRO A 159 0.51 2.08 7.97
C PRO A 159 -0.26 0.76 8.13
N VAL A 160 -0.11 -0.18 7.20
CA VAL A 160 -0.78 -1.49 7.21
C VAL A 160 0.05 -2.60 7.88
N GLN A 161 1.27 -2.29 8.35
CA GLN A 161 2.12 -3.31 8.95
C GLN A 161 1.48 -3.92 10.22
N GLY A 162 1.30 -5.25 10.22
CA GLY A 162 0.72 -5.99 11.33
C GLY A 162 -0.81 -5.93 11.40
N VAL A 163 -1.46 -5.48 10.32
CA VAL A 163 -2.91 -5.55 10.11
C VAL A 163 -3.23 -6.80 9.28
N ASP A 164 -4.43 -7.35 9.44
CA ASP A 164 -4.92 -8.46 8.63
C ASP A 164 -5.35 -7.96 7.23
N PHE A 165 -5.38 -8.84 6.24
CA PHE A 165 -5.68 -8.47 4.84
C PHE A 165 -6.98 -7.65 4.67
N SER A 166 -8.04 -8.00 5.41
CA SER A 166 -9.30 -7.26 5.35
C SER A 166 -9.18 -5.85 5.93
N GLY A 167 -8.41 -5.70 7.01
CA GLY A 167 -8.09 -4.42 7.62
C GLY A 167 -7.15 -3.56 6.78
N GLU A 168 -6.24 -4.16 6.00
CA GLU A 168 -5.36 -3.41 5.09
C GLU A 168 -6.16 -2.66 4.03
N ALA A 169 -7.05 -3.36 3.33
CA ALA A 169 -7.90 -2.76 2.30
C ALA A 169 -8.76 -1.62 2.88
N ALA A 170 -9.38 -1.85 4.04
CA ALA A 170 -10.18 -0.84 4.73
C ALA A 170 -9.34 0.38 5.19
N LEU A 171 -8.05 0.21 5.45
CA LEU A 171 -7.15 1.30 5.81
C LEU A 171 -6.78 2.13 4.58
N TYR A 172 -6.52 1.51 3.43
CA TYR A 172 -6.27 2.23 2.18
C TYR A 172 -7.49 3.01 1.70
N GLU A 173 -8.68 2.43 1.79
CA GLU A 173 -9.95 3.14 1.52
C GLU A 173 -10.12 4.35 2.44
N LEU A 174 -9.79 4.20 3.73
CA LEU A 174 -9.80 5.30 4.67
C LEU A 174 -8.82 6.41 4.26
N ILE A 175 -7.59 6.07 3.86
CA ILE A 175 -6.59 7.05 3.40
C ILE A 175 -7.08 7.81 2.16
N ALA A 176 -7.67 7.10 1.19
CA ALA A 176 -8.23 7.73 -0.01
C ALA A 176 -9.38 8.69 0.35
N LYS A 177 -10.32 8.25 1.18
CA LYS A 177 -11.42 9.07 1.66
C LYS A 177 -10.93 10.30 2.43
N LEU A 178 -9.92 10.15 3.27
CA LEU A 178 -9.32 11.26 4.02
C LEU A 178 -8.73 12.32 3.10
N ARG A 179 -8.03 11.92 2.03
CA ARG A 179 -7.55 12.86 1.00
C ARG A 179 -8.73 13.60 0.38
N ASP A 180 -9.77 12.89 -0.01
CA ASP A 180 -10.92 13.45 -0.72
C ASP A 180 -11.72 14.44 0.16
N ASP A 181 -11.94 14.08 1.43
CA ASP A 181 -12.73 14.89 2.37
C ASP A 181 -11.96 16.11 2.89
N THR A 182 -10.64 16.01 3.07
CA THR A 182 -9.83 17.06 3.72
C THR A 182 -8.97 17.88 2.75
N GLY A 183 -8.73 17.38 1.53
CA GLY A 183 -7.78 17.97 0.59
C GLY A 183 -6.32 17.89 1.05
N CYS A 184 -6.01 17.09 2.08
CA CYS A 184 -4.66 16.86 2.58
C CYS A 184 -3.82 16.12 1.53
N GLY A 185 -2.56 16.51 1.36
CA GLY A 185 -1.61 15.68 0.61
C GLY A 185 -1.20 14.46 1.43
N VAL A 186 -0.91 13.34 0.78
CA VAL A 186 -0.50 12.10 1.46
C VAL A 186 0.80 11.59 0.86
N LEU A 187 1.84 11.47 1.68
CA LEU A 187 3.03 10.69 1.38
C LEU A 187 2.90 9.32 2.04
N LEU A 188 2.56 8.31 1.25
CA LEU A 188 2.45 6.94 1.70
C LEU A 188 3.76 6.20 1.43
N ILE A 189 4.22 5.40 2.37
CA ILE A 189 5.39 4.54 2.19
C ILE A 189 4.92 3.12 2.37
N SER A 190 5.16 2.29 1.37
CA SER A 190 4.74 0.90 1.40
C SER A 190 5.73 0.02 0.64
N HIS A 191 5.65 -1.28 0.91
CA HIS A 191 6.31 -2.30 0.11
C HIS A 191 5.31 -3.26 -0.54
N ASP A 192 4.01 -3.09 -0.25
CA ASP A 192 2.94 -3.82 -0.92
C ASP A 192 2.53 -3.07 -2.18
N LEU A 193 2.58 -3.76 -3.30
CA LEU A 193 2.40 -3.21 -4.63
C LEU A 193 0.92 -3.19 -5.03
N HIS A 194 0.16 -4.20 -4.62
CA HIS A 194 -1.19 -4.45 -5.12
C HIS A 194 -2.18 -3.41 -4.58
N LEU A 195 -2.08 -3.10 -3.28
CA LEU A 195 -2.97 -2.12 -2.65
C LEU A 195 -2.60 -0.67 -2.99
N VAL A 196 -1.32 -0.40 -3.26
CA VAL A 196 -0.83 0.94 -3.63
C VAL A 196 -1.37 1.41 -4.97
N MET A 197 -1.51 0.51 -5.95
CA MET A 197 -1.94 0.89 -7.30
C MET A 197 -3.38 1.39 -7.39
N ALA A 198 -4.24 0.97 -6.46
CA ALA A 198 -5.66 1.35 -6.49
C ALA A 198 -5.94 2.74 -5.87
N ALA A 199 -5.11 3.18 -4.93
CA ALA A 199 -5.39 4.34 -4.08
C ALA A 199 -4.41 5.51 -4.26
N THR A 200 -3.48 5.43 -5.20
CA THR A 200 -2.37 6.40 -5.36
C THR A 200 -2.48 7.17 -6.68
N ASP A 201 -2.24 8.48 -6.64
CA ASP A 201 -2.19 9.31 -7.85
C ASP A 201 -0.81 9.17 -8.55
N ARG A 202 0.28 9.14 -7.76
CA ARG A 202 1.65 9.03 -8.26
C ARG A 202 2.51 8.08 -7.44
N VAL A 203 3.24 7.20 -8.10
CA VAL A 203 4.13 6.19 -7.49
C VAL A 203 5.58 6.56 -7.76
N ILE A 204 6.42 6.48 -6.73
CA ILE A 204 7.86 6.68 -6.79
C ILE A 204 8.56 5.41 -6.34
N CYS A 205 9.37 4.83 -7.23
CA CYS A 205 10.19 3.66 -6.94
C CYS A 205 11.54 4.08 -6.38
N LEU A 206 11.92 3.57 -5.21
CA LEU A 206 13.18 3.85 -4.56
C LEU A 206 14.01 2.58 -4.39
N ASN A 207 15.30 2.67 -4.76
CA ASN A 207 16.33 1.69 -4.44
C ASN A 207 17.68 2.39 -4.21
N GLY A 208 17.78 3.16 -3.13
CA GLY A 208 18.92 4.07 -2.86
C GLY A 208 18.93 5.34 -3.74
N HIS A 209 18.16 5.36 -4.82
CA HIS A 209 17.88 6.51 -5.68
C HIS A 209 16.47 6.33 -6.27
N VAL A 210 15.93 7.36 -6.91
CA VAL A 210 14.65 7.25 -7.63
C VAL A 210 14.87 6.49 -8.94
N CYS A 211 14.29 5.29 -9.05
CA CYS A 211 14.44 4.43 -10.22
C CYS A 211 13.33 4.67 -11.26
N CYS A 212 12.11 4.94 -10.80
CA CYS A 212 10.95 5.26 -11.63
C CYS A 212 10.01 6.19 -10.86
N SER A 213 9.28 7.04 -11.59
CA SER A 213 8.22 7.88 -11.04
C SER A 213 7.14 8.10 -12.11
N GLY A 214 5.87 8.02 -11.74
CA GLY A 214 4.77 8.21 -12.67
C GLY A 214 3.43 7.79 -12.08
N THR A 215 2.39 7.71 -12.90
CA THR A 215 1.12 7.12 -12.47
C THR A 215 1.30 5.62 -12.20
N PRO A 216 0.42 4.97 -11.42
CA PRO A 216 0.48 3.52 -11.24
C PRO A 216 0.57 2.74 -12.56
N ARG A 217 -0.14 3.20 -13.62
CA ARG A 217 -0.12 2.59 -14.96
C ARG A 217 1.23 2.73 -15.67
N ASP A 218 1.89 3.87 -15.52
CA ASP A 218 3.21 4.09 -16.15
C ASP A 218 4.30 3.28 -15.46
N VAL A 219 4.22 3.19 -14.13
CA VAL A 219 5.21 2.48 -13.31
C VAL A 219 5.13 0.97 -13.49
N THR A 220 3.94 0.38 -13.62
CA THR A 220 3.81 -1.07 -13.86
C THR A 220 4.41 -1.51 -15.20
N ALA A 221 4.40 -0.63 -16.21
CA ALA A 221 5.00 -0.89 -17.51
C ALA A 221 6.53 -0.68 -17.55
N SER A 222 7.12 -0.09 -16.51
CA SER A 222 8.55 0.21 -16.46
C SER A 222 9.40 -1.06 -16.28
N PRO A 223 10.49 -1.23 -17.07
CA PRO A 223 11.46 -2.30 -16.87
C PRO A 223 12.14 -2.29 -15.50
N GLU A 224 12.37 -1.10 -14.93
CA GLU A 224 12.96 -0.92 -13.60
C GLU A 224 12.06 -1.48 -12.50
N TYR A 225 10.75 -1.22 -12.60
CA TYR A 225 9.76 -1.81 -11.70
C TYR A 225 9.77 -3.33 -11.78
N MET A 226 9.72 -3.90 -12.99
CA MET A 226 9.80 -5.35 -13.19
C MET A 226 11.11 -5.96 -12.64
N ARG A 227 12.24 -5.25 -12.74
CA ARG A 227 13.51 -5.70 -12.15
C ARG A 227 13.50 -5.68 -10.62
N LEU A 228 12.87 -4.67 -10.02
CA LEU A 228 12.79 -4.53 -8.56
C LEU A 228 11.81 -5.51 -7.93
N PHE A 229 10.76 -5.90 -8.66
CA PHE A 229 9.60 -6.61 -8.10
C PHE A 229 9.19 -7.89 -8.85
N GLY A 230 9.97 -8.34 -9.84
CA GLY A 230 9.58 -9.30 -10.89
C GLY A 230 9.05 -10.68 -10.48
N SER A 231 9.18 -11.11 -9.22
CA SER A 231 8.53 -12.33 -8.70
C SER A 231 7.31 -12.07 -7.82
N ARG A 232 7.12 -10.84 -7.33
CA ARG A 232 5.98 -10.40 -6.49
C ARG A 232 4.90 -9.67 -7.28
N ALA A 233 5.24 -9.10 -8.43
CA ALA A 233 4.28 -8.47 -9.35
C ALA A 233 3.40 -9.48 -10.12
N VAL A 234 3.67 -10.79 -9.98
CA VAL A 234 2.99 -11.89 -10.69
C VAL A 234 2.01 -12.66 -9.76
N GLY A 235 1.65 -12.10 -8.60
CA GLY A 235 0.63 -12.65 -7.69
C GLY A 235 -0.80 -12.23 -8.06
N PRO A 236 -1.85 -12.95 -7.62
CA PRO A 236 -3.12 -13.16 -8.32
C PRO A 236 -4.07 -11.95 -8.43
N LEU A 237 -3.61 -10.75 -8.10
CA LEU A 237 -4.41 -9.52 -8.07
C LEU A 237 -3.72 -8.34 -8.76
N ALA A 238 -2.63 -8.57 -9.51
CA ALA A 238 -2.33 -7.65 -10.60
C ALA A 238 -3.59 -7.60 -11.46
N VAL A 239 -4.09 -6.39 -11.76
CA VAL A 239 -5.10 -6.21 -12.80
C VAL A 239 -4.44 -6.66 -14.10
N TYR A 240 -4.52 -7.95 -14.34
CA TYR A 240 -4.37 -8.53 -15.64
C TYR A 240 -5.66 -8.11 -16.34
N GLU A 241 -5.57 -7.11 -17.21
CA GLU A 241 -6.59 -6.87 -18.22
C GLU A 241 -6.63 -8.13 -19.10
N HIS A 242 -7.38 -9.14 -18.67
CA HIS A 242 -7.76 -10.22 -19.56
C HIS A 242 -8.74 -9.60 -20.55
N HIS A 243 -8.25 -9.24 -21.72
CA HIS A 243 -9.10 -9.18 -22.91
C HIS A 243 -9.58 -10.61 -23.15
N HIS A 244 -10.69 -11.00 -22.54
CA HIS A 244 -11.37 -12.24 -22.88
C HIS A 244 -12.13 -12.01 -24.19
N ASP A 245 -11.66 -12.64 -25.25
CA ASP A 245 -12.35 -12.81 -26.52
C ASP A 245 -13.30 -14.02 -26.50
N HIS A 246 -13.79 -14.41 -25.32
CA HIS A 246 -14.70 -15.54 -25.16
C HIS A 246 -15.82 -15.30 -24.15
N THR A 247 -16.93 -16.01 -24.33
CA THR A 247 -18.15 -15.94 -23.50
C THR A 247 -18.43 -17.30 -22.87
N HIS A 248 -18.68 -17.34 -21.57
CA HIS A 248 -19.06 -18.57 -20.88
C HIS A 248 -20.56 -18.86 -21.09
N LEU A 249 -20.87 -20.09 -21.48
CA LEU A 249 -22.24 -20.59 -21.60
C LEU A 249 -22.77 -21.01 -20.22
N PRO A 250 -24.11 -21.03 -20.01
CA PRO A 250 -24.72 -21.38 -18.73
C PRO A 250 -24.42 -22.80 -18.22
N ASP A 251 -23.92 -23.67 -19.09
CA ASP A 251 -23.52 -25.04 -18.79
C ASP A 251 -22.02 -25.19 -18.43
N GLY A 252 -21.28 -24.08 -18.39
CA GLY A 252 -19.87 -24.04 -18.01
C GLY A 252 -18.88 -24.09 -19.18
N ARG A 253 -19.35 -24.25 -20.43
CA ARG A 253 -18.48 -24.28 -21.63
C ARG A 253 -18.09 -22.89 -22.10
N VAL A 254 -16.96 -22.79 -22.82
CA VAL A 254 -16.38 -21.53 -23.30
C VAL A 254 -16.62 -21.36 -24.79
N LEU A 255 -17.29 -20.29 -25.22
CA LEU A 255 -17.47 -19.90 -26.62
C LEU A 255 -16.41 -18.86 -27.01
N HIS A 256 -15.49 -19.22 -27.90
CA HIS A 256 -14.44 -18.34 -28.40
C HIS A 256 -14.93 -17.41 -29.52
N ALA A 257 -14.21 -16.32 -29.79
CA ALA A 257 -14.56 -15.34 -30.83
C ALA A 257 -14.64 -15.93 -32.26
N ASP A 258 -13.99 -17.08 -32.50
CA ASP A 258 -14.06 -17.83 -33.76
C ASP A 258 -15.29 -18.75 -33.89
N GLY A 259 -16.12 -18.82 -32.84
CA GLY A 259 -17.33 -19.64 -32.77
C GLY A 259 -17.10 -21.07 -32.28
N SER A 260 -15.88 -21.45 -31.89
CA SER A 260 -15.58 -22.77 -31.30
C SER A 260 -16.00 -22.84 -29.83
N VAL A 261 -16.34 -24.04 -29.35
CA VAL A 261 -16.74 -24.30 -27.95
C VAL A 261 -15.80 -25.31 -27.30
N THR A 262 -15.19 -24.95 -26.17
CA THR A 262 -14.29 -25.82 -25.40
C THR A 262 -14.72 -25.96 -23.94
N ASP A 263 -14.33 -27.06 -23.29
CA ASP A 263 -14.63 -27.30 -21.87
C ASP A 263 -13.68 -26.53 -20.93
N HIS A 264 -12.57 -26.00 -21.45
CA HIS A 264 -11.53 -25.31 -20.69
C HIS A 264 -11.02 -24.05 -21.41
N CYS A 265 -10.53 -23.06 -20.64
CA CYS A 265 -10.11 -21.74 -21.14
C CYS A 265 -8.72 -21.71 -21.81
N HIS A 266 -7.96 -22.80 -21.79
CA HIS A 266 -6.62 -22.87 -22.35
C HIS A 266 -6.46 -24.06 -23.30
N ALA A 267 -5.77 -23.83 -24.42
CA ALA A 267 -5.47 -24.87 -25.41
C ALA A 267 -4.34 -25.84 -24.98
N ASP A 268 -3.63 -25.55 -23.88
CA ASP A 268 -2.44 -26.31 -23.45
C ASP A 268 -2.65 -27.19 -22.20
N ASP A 269 -3.84 -27.27 -21.62
CA ASP A 269 -4.12 -28.11 -20.43
C ASP A 269 -4.52 -29.56 -20.78
N GLY A 270 -4.36 -29.96 -22.04
CA GLY A 270 -4.97 -31.17 -22.61
C GLY A 270 -4.01 -32.25 -23.09
N HIS A 271 -3.01 -32.70 -22.31
CA HIS A 271 -2.32 -33.97 -22.59
C HIS A 271 -1.75 -34.65 -21.35
N HIS A 272 -2.48 -35.61 -20.77
CA HIS A 272 -1.88 -36.87 -20.31
C HIS A 272 -2.82 -38.03 -20.65
N HIS A 273 -2.29 -38.91 -21.51
CA HIS A 273 -2.95 -40.02 -22.17
C HIS A 273 -3.26 -41.20 -21.24
N ASP A 274 -4.32 -41.92 -21.60
CA ASP A 274 -4.65 -43.29 -21.21
C ASP A 274 -3.46 -44.25 -21.26
N HIS A 275 -3.35 -45.12 -20.24
CA HIS A 275 -2.73 -46.43 -20.39
C HIS A 275 -3.52 -47.47 -19.58
N GLU A 276 -4.39 -48.21 -20.26
CA GLU A 276 -4.79 -49.57 -19.87
C GLU A 276 -3.59 -50.51 -20.01
N HIS A 277 -3.23 -51.22 -18.94
CA HIS A 277 -2.62 -52.54 -19.02
C HIS A 277 -3.13 -53.40 -17.87
N GLY A 278 -3.91 -54.42 -18.23
CA GLY A 278 -4.37 -55.46 -17.32
C GLY A 278 -3.25 -56.40 -16.90
N HIS A 279 -3.35 -56.90 -15.68
CA HIS A 279 -2.72 -58.14 -15.24
C HIS A 279 -3.62 -58.84 -14.22
N ASP A 280 -3.92 -60.10 -14.53
CA ASP A 280 -4.52 -61.11 -13.67
C ASP A 280 -3.78 -61.24 -12.31
N HIS A 281 -4.51 -61.58 -11.25
CA HIS A 281 -4.37 -62.84 -10.50
C HIS A 281 -5.17 -62.82 -9.17
N GLU A 282 -6.11 -63.77 -9.12
CA GLU A 282 -6.45 -64.69 -8.02
C GLU A 282 -6.73 -64.20 -6.59
N HIS A 283 -7.93 -64.62 -6.15
CA HIS A 283 -8.38 -64.80 -4.77
C HIS A 283 -7.33 -65.48 -3.86
N HIS A 284 -7.22 -65.04 -2.60
CA HIS A 284 -7.31 -65.94 -1.45
C HIS A 284 -7.57 -65.18 -0.13
N HIS A 285 -8.43 -65.80 0.68
CA HIS A 285 -8.82 -65.49 2.06
C HIS A 285 -7.63 -65.36 3.04
N HIS A 286 -7.72 -64.53 4.09
CA HIS A 286 -8.25 -64.89 5.43
C HIS A 286 -7.98 -63.78 6.47
N GLU A 287 -8.99 -63.58 7.32
CA GLU A 287 -9.03 -63.15 8.72
C GLU A 287 -7.79 -62.58 9.44
N GLY A 288 -8.05 -61.62 10.33
CA GLY A 288 -7.61 -61.81 11.71
C GLY A 288 -7.07 -60.59 12.45
N SER A 289 -7.96 -59.98 13.23
CA SER A 289 -7.71 -59.36 14.54
C SER A 289 -6.75 -58.17 14.66
N ALA A 290 -7.34 -57.00 14.90
CA ALA A 290 -6.84 -56.00 15.84
C ALA A 290 -6.86 -56.58 17.30
N PRO A 291 -6.48 -55.85 18.38
CA PRO A 291 -6.00 -54.46 18.46
C PRO A 291 -4.91 -54.16 19.55
N ARG A 292 -4.50 -52.89 19.57
CA ARG A 292 -4.15 -52.02 20.73
C ARG A 292 -2.85 -52.31 21.52
N ALA A 293 -1.95 -51.32 21.50
CA ALA A 293 -1.95 -50.23 22.49
C ALA A 293 -1.42 -48.94 21.83
#